data_AF-A0A8J4BHX2-F1
#
_entry.id   AF-A0A8J4BHX2-F1
#
_cell.length_a   1.000
_cell.length_b   1.000
_cell.length_c   1.000
_cell.angle_alpha   90.00
_cell.angle_beta   90.00
_cell.angle_gamma   90.00
#
_symmetry.space_group_name_H-M   'P 1'
#
loop_
_entity.id
_entity.type
_entity.pdbx_description
1 polymer ?
#
loop_
_entity_poly.entity_id
_entity_poly.type
_entity_poly.pdbx_seq_one_letter_code
_entity_poly.pdbx_strand_id
1 'polypeptide(L)'
;MLHPRRLVKQYLMWQWRLYGRRFFIGNLVQHVVLLVLVTYITITSSYKRLRPGGEVYEYCPCSSGADIVLDVVRAAAELMLLPVCGYAIMQEVQEYRRSGNTQVRVRGAGLLSRLLRLLFRADTDIHQTRAAVVAVPRYLLDVWNLLDLGSLLLLVALAAVRVAAIVQHREVLSPRAESYALAVLVIGVWVKLLALAGVFRATGPKIRVLRRMVINAIEFSVLYLLFYIAIAVALFAVLCARTDLDYNPYGTMLRSFLGTFQITLAASDPTVYERDAFATALYFFWTILSTVLLLSLIVAILSYDFQVGVEVAEQEWLVVFGGYLLKTQRLLGDAVVQRLKVDDLQRCHEMGGFQTPLGGKCPCLSVCLSVCVCLSVSVCLSICLCLFVSFSHSVSLSVCLIVEAAGVYMREGNGVGWQLLLAVAVMGW
;
A
#
# COMPACT_ATOMS: atom_id res chain seq x y z
N MET A 1 -30.74 -2.01 -30.92
CA MET A 1 -29.39 -2.59 -30.79
C MET A 1 -28.91 -2.42 -29.36
N LEU A 2 -28.85 -3.51 -28.59
CA LEU A 2 -28.32 -3.48 -27.21
C LEU A 2 -26.83 -3.15 -27.27
N HIS A 3 -26.42 -2.09 -26.58
CA HIS A 3 -25.03 -1.66 -26.52
C HIS A 3 -24.18 -2.83 -25.95
N PRO A 4 -23.12 -3.31 -26.62
CA PRO A 4 -22.39 -4.52 -26.24
C PRO A 4 -21.86 -4.48 -24.79
N ARG A 5 -21.61 -3.27 -24.28
CA ARG A 5 -21.23 -3.01 -22.88
C ARG A 5 -22.27 -3.51 -21.86
N ARG A 6 -23.56 -3.38 -22.16
CA ARG A 6 -24.64 -3.81 -21.25
C ARG A 6 -24.69 -5.33 -21.13
N LEU A 7 -24.53 -6.05 -22.24
CA LEU A 7 -24.53 -7.52 -22.26
C LEU A 7 -23.34 -8.09 -21.48
N VAL A 8 -22.14 -7.55 -21.69
CA VAL A 8 -20.93 -7.97 -20.93
C VAL A 8 -21.13 -7.74 -19.43
N LYS A 9 -21.66 -6.58 -19.04
CA LYS A 9 -21.93 -6.27 -17.62
C LYS A 9 -22.95 -7.23 -17.02
N GLN A 10 -24.04 -7.53 -17.73
CA GLN A 10 -25.05 -8.49 -17.28
C GLN A 10 -24.46 -9.91 -17.13
N TYR A 11 -23.63 -10.33 -18.08
CA TYR A 11 -22.94 -11.62 -18.03
C TYR A 11 -22.00 -11.73 -16.83
N LEU A 12 -21.17 -10.71 -16.57
CA LEU A 12 -20.26 -10.69 -15.41
C LEU A 12 -21.05 -10.71 -14.09
N MET A 13 -22.15 -9.97 -13.99
CA MET A 13 -23.03 -9.99 -12.82
C MET A 13 -23.69 -11.35 -12.60
N TRP A 14 -24.04 -12.05 -13.68
CA TRP A 14 -24.56 -13.41 -13.60
C TRP A 14 -23.49 -14.38 -13.06
N GLN A 15 -22.28 -14.37 -13.62
CA GLN A 15 -21.16 -15.18 -13.13
C GLN A 15 -20.82 -14.89 -11.65
N TRP A 16 -20.86 -13.62 -11.25
CA TRP A 16 -20.62 -13.22 -9.87
C TRP A 16 -21.65 -13.82 -8.91
N ARG A 17 -22.93 -13.81 -9.28
CA ARG A 17 -23.99 -14.43 -8.48
C ARG A 17 -23.83 -15.95 -8.40
N LEU A 18 -23.44 -16.58 -9.50
CA LEU A 18 -23.33 -18.03 -9.61
C LEU A 18 -22.21 -18.61 -8.73
N TYR A 19 -20.99 -18.10 -8.86
CA TYR A 19 -19.82 -18.63 -8.13
C TYR A 19 -18.91 -17.55 -7.55
N GLY A 20 -18.79 -16.38 -8.19
CA GLY A 20 -17.82 -15.35 -7.80
C GLY A 20 -17.97 -14.88 -6.35
N ARG A 21 -19.21 -14.69 -5.88
CA ARG A 21 -19.50 -14.21 -4.53
C ARG A 21 -19.07 -15.18 -3.43
N ARG A 22 -19.37 -16.48 -3.58
CA ARG A 22 -19.00 -17.50 -2.58
C ARG A 22 -17.49 -17.64 -2.49
N PHE A 23 -16.82 -17.69 -3.64
CA PHE A 23 -15.37 -17.78 -3.71
C PHE A 23 -14.70 -16.53 -3.11
N PHE A 24 -15.21 -15.34 -3.43
CA PHE A 24 -14.71 -14.09 -2.86
C PHE A 24 -14.85 -14.03 -1.34
N ILE A 25 -16.01 -14.40 -0.79
CA ILE A 25 -16.21 -14.42 0.67
C ILE A 25 -15.25 -15.40 1.33
N GLY A 26 -15.05 -16.60 0.76
CA GLY A 26 -14.09 -17.58 1.26
C GLY A 26 -12.66 -17.02 1.31
N ASN A 27 -12.21 -16.41 0.21
CA ASN A 27 -10.88 -15.79 0.13
C ASN A 27 -10.73 -14.61 1.10
N LEU A 28 -11.76 -13.76 1.22
CA LEU A 28 -11.76 -12.64 2.16
C LEU A 28 -11.67 -13.11 3.61
N VAL A 29 -12.47 -14.11 4.00
CA VAL A 29 -12.44 -14.69 5.36
C VAL A 29 -11.08 -15.31 5.65
N GLN A 30 -10.53 -16.09 4.72
CA GLN A 30 -9.19 -16.68 4.84
C GLN A 30 -8.12 -15.60 5.05
N HIS A 31 -8.18 -14.51 4.27
CA HIS A 31 -7.22 -13.41 4.39
C HIS A 31 -7.36 -12.63 5.70
N VAL A 32 -8.59 -12.40 6.17
CA VAL A 32 -8.85 -11.75 7.46
C VAL A 32 -8.33 -12.62 8.62
N VAL A 33 -8.55 -13.94 8.57
CA VAL A 33 -7.99 -14.88 9.56
C VAL A 33 -6.46 -14.82 9.55
N LEU A 34 -5.83 -14.86 8.37
CA LEU A 34 -4.39 -14.72 8.23
C LEU A 34 -3.88 -13.41 8.85
N LEU A 35 -4.55 -12.29 8.56
CA LEU A 35 -4.20 -10.97 9.07
C LEU A 35 -4.30 -10.89 10.60
N VAL A 36 -5.38 -11.41 11.19
CA VAL A 36 -5.57 -11.42 12.65
C VAL A 36 -4.50 -12.29 13.32
N LEU A 37 -4.23 -13.48 12.79
CA LEU A 37 -3.21 -14.38 13.34
C LEU A 37 -1.81 -13.76 13.27
N VAL A 38 -1.40 -13.23 12.11
CA VAL A 38 -0.07 -12.61 11.94
C VAL A 38 0.09 -11.38 12.85
N THR A 39 -0.95 -10.55 12.96
CA THR A 39 -0.93 -9.37 13.84
C THR A 39 -0.83 -9.79 15.30
N TYR A 40 -1.62 -10.78 15.72
CA TYR A 40 -1.59 -11.32 17.09
C TYR A 40 -0.21 -11.91 17.44
N ILE A 41 0.37 -12.71 16.55
CA ILE A 41 1.72 -13.28 16.74
C ILE A 41 2.78 -12.19 16.84
N THR A 42 2.67 -11.14 16.03
CA THR A 42 3.63 -10.03 16.07
C THR A 42 3.56 -9.23 17.36
N ILE A 43 2.34 -8.94 17.85
CA ILE A 43 2.12 -8.23 19.12
C ILE A 43 2.62 -9.07 20.30
N THR A 44 2.22 -10.35 20.38
CA THR A 44 2.64 -11.23 21.47
C THR A 44 4.14 -11.51 21.45
N SER A 45 4.76 -11.62 20.27
CA SER A 45 6.21 -11.73 20.12
C SER A 45 6.95 -10.49 20.58
N SER A 46 6.40 -9.31 20.34
CA SER A 46 7.00 -8.04 20.80
C SER A 46 6.82 -7.86 22.31
N TYR A 47 5.66 -8.24 22.84
CA TYR A 47 5.37 -8.19 24.28
C TYR A 47 6.30 -9.06 25.11
N LYS A 48 6.57 -10.31 24.67
CA LYS A 48 7.55 -11.18 25.36
C LYS A 48 8.94 -10.56 25.45
N ARG A 49 9.39 -9.91 24.37
CA ARG A 49 10.74 -9.30 24.30
C ARG A 49 10.92 -8.10 25.23
N LEU A 50 9.83 -7.41 25.55
CA LEU A 50 9.87 -6.27 26.46
C LEU A 50 10.02 -6.70 27.92
N ARG A 51 9.77 -7.98 28.25
CA ARG A 51 9.96 -8.48 29.61
C ARG A 51 11.43 -8.88 29.85
N PRO A 52 12.01 -8.49 31.00
CA PRO A 52 13.38 -8.87 31.35
C PRO A 52 13.47 -10.40 31.47
N GLY A 53 14.42 -11.01 30.73
CA GLY A 53 14.63 -12.46 30.73
C GLY A 53 13.66 -13.27 29.87
N GLY A 54 12.77 -12.64 29.10
CA GLY A 54 11.84 -13.34 28.21
C GLY A 54 12.52 -13.84 26.93
N GLU A 55 13.01 -15.07 26.93
CA GLU A 55 13.44 -15.73 25.70
C GLU A 55 12.22 -16.03 24.81
N VAL A 56 12.31 -15.67 23.52
CA VAL A 56 11.16 -15.71 22.59
C VAL A 56 10.72 -17.14 22.28
N TYR A 57 11.61 -18.11 22.48
CA TYR A 57 11.47 -19.50 22.04
C TYR A 57 11.11 -20.48 23.16
N GLU A 58 11.12 -20.04 24.42
CA GLU A 58 10.65 -20.85 25.54
C GLU A 58 9.12 -20.74 25.65
N TYR A 59 8.44 -21.86 25.39
CA TYR A 59 7.03 -22.04 25.72
C TYR A 59 6.97 -22.64 27.14
N CYS A 60 7.17 -21.76 28.13
CA CYS A 60 7.17 -21.99 29.59
C CYS A 60 8.30 -22.89 30.18
N PRO A 61 8.81 -22.52 31.38
CA PRO A 61 8.06 -22.75 32.61
C PRO A 61 7.98 -21.49 33.50
N CYS A 62 6.92 -20.68 33.35
CA CYS A 62 6.69 -19.52 34.23
C CYS A 62 5.59 -19.81 35.27
N SER A 63 5.77 -19.30 36.50
CA SER A 63 4.97 -19.59 37.71
C SER A 63 3.61 -18.89 37.78
N SER A 64 3.30 -17.98 36.85
CA SER A 64 2.05 -17.20 36.85
C SER A 64 1.05 -17.76 35.83
N GLY A 65 -0.19 -18.01 36.25
CA GLY A 65 -1.21 -18.63 35.39
C GLY A 65 -1.55 -17.82 34.13
N ALA A 66 -1.38 -16.49 34.16
CA ALA A 66 -1.67 -15.63 33.01
C ALA A 66 -0.65 -15.80 31.86
N ASP A 67 0.62 -16.04 32.19
CA ASP A 67 1.68 -16.19 31.18
C ASP A 67 1.56 -17.54 30.47
N ILE A 68 1.15 -18.58 31.19
CA ILE A 68 0.85 -19.90 30.61
C ILE A 68 -0.26 -19.77 29.56
N VAL A 69 -1.33 -19.03 29.86
CA VAL A 69 -2.44 -18.83 28.91
C VAL A 69 -1.96 -18.10 27.66
N LEU A 70 -1.15 -17.04 27.81
CA LEU A 70 -0.62 -16.29 26.67
C LEU A 70 0.26 -17.17 25.75
N ASP A 71 1.10 -18.00 26.35
CA ASP A 71 2.01 -18.90 25.64
C ASP A 71 1.27 -19.99 24.88
N VAL A 72 0.27 -20.60 25.52
CA VAL A 72 -0.58 -21.62 24.91
C VAL A 72 -1.39 -21.02 23.76
N VAL A 73 -1.97 -19.83 23.94
CA VAL A 73 -2.75 -19.17 22.86
C VAL A 73 -1.84 -18.76 21.70
N ARG A 74 -0.62 -18.29 21.97
CA ARG A 74 0.36 -17.99 20.92
C ARG A 74 0.79 -19.25 20.17
N ALA A 75 1.12 -20.33 20.87
CA ALA A 75 1.47 -21.60 20.26
C ALA A 75 0.31 -22.13 19.39
N ALA A 76 -0.93 -22.04 19.89
CA ALA A 76 -2.12 -22.40 19.12
C ALA A 76 -2.30 -21.52 17.88
N ALA A 77 -2.07 -20.21 17.98
CA ALA A 77 -2.14 -19.29 16.84
C ALA A 77 -1.08 -19.60 15.77
N GLU A 78 0.16 -19.90 16.18
CA GLU A 78 1.24 -20.30 15.26
C GLU A 78 0.94 -21.66 14.60
N LEU A 79 0.38 -22.61 15.36
CA LEU A 79 -0.04 -23.91 14.83
C LEU A 79 -1.20 -23.77 13.84
N MET A 80 -2.18 -22.90 14.11
CA MET A 80 -3.28 -22.59 13.19
C MET A 80 -2.83 -21.83 11.96
N LEU A 81 -1.75 -21.05 12.05
CA LEU A 81 -1.22 -20.28 10.93
C LEU A 81 -0.67 -21.18 9.82
N LEU A 82 0.00 -22.28 10.17
CA LEU A 82 0.60 -23.21 9.21
C LEU A 82 -0.38 -23.79 8.18
N PRO A 83 -1.53 -24.39 8.54
CA PRO A 83 -2.48 -24.90 7.56
C PRO A 83 -3.13 -23.79 6.73
N VAL A 84 -3.40 -22.61 7.33
CA VAL A 84 -3.92 -21.44 6.60
C VAL A 84 -2.92 -20.98 5.54
N CYS A 85 -1.64 -20.95 5.87
CA CYS A 85 -0.56 -20.63 4.94
C CYS A 85 -0.39 -21.69 3.87
N GLY A 86 -0.42 -22.97 4.24
CA GLY A 86 -0.34 -24.08 3.29
C GLY A 86 -1.47 -24.03 2.27
N TYR A 87 -2.69 -23.72 2.71
CA TYR A 87 -3.83 -23.53 1.82
C TYR A 87 -3.67 -22.31 0.91
N ALA A 88 -3.18 -21.17 1.43
CA ALA A 88 -2.90 -19.98 0.63
C ALA A 88 -1.82 -20.24 -0.44
N ILE A 89 -0.70 -20.89 -0.07
CA ILE A 89 0.38 -21.25 -0.99
C ILE A 89 -0.15 -22.21 -2.06
N MET A 90 -0.97 -23.20 -1.69
CA MET A 90 -1.57 -24.11 -2.66
C MET A 90 -2.43 -23.36 -3.69
N GLN A 91 -3.23 -22.38 -3.26
CA GLN A 91 -4.03 -21.54 -4.17
C GLN A 91 -3.14 -20.75 -5.13
N GLU A 92 -2.07 -20.11 -4.63
CA GLU A 92 -1.13 -19.34 -5.45
C GLU A 92 -0.37 -20.23 -6.45
N VAL A 93 0.05 -21.43 -6.03
CA VAL A 93 0.71 -22.40 -6.91
C VAL A 93 -0.25 -22.91 -8.00
N GLN A 94 -1.51 -23.16 -7.64
CA GLN A 94 -2.54 -23.53 -8.63
C GLN A 94 -2.81 -22.41 -9.62
N GLU A 95 -2.86 -21.17 -9.16
CA GLU A 95 -2.99 -20.01 -10.04
C GLU A 95 -1.79 -19.88 -10.97
N TYR A 96 -0.57 -19.97 -10.44
CA TYR A 96 0.65 -19.91 -11.21
C TYR A 96 0.63 -20.95 -12.35
N ARG A 97 0.33 -22.21 -12.02
CA ARG A 97 0.24 -23.32 -13.00
C ARG A 97 -0.81 -23.06 -14.09
N ARG A 98 -1.95 -22.44 -13.73
CA ARG A 98 -3.07 -22.19 -14.66
C ARG A 98 -2.99 -20.84 -15.39
N SER A 99 -2.13 -19.94 -14.96
CA SER A 99 -2.02 -18.58 -15.52
C SER A 99 -1.48 -18.55 -16.95
N GLY A 100 -0.71 -19.58 -17.33
CA GLY A 100 -0.07 -19.69 -18.63
C GLY A 100 1.03 -18.64 -18.85
N ASN A 101 1.65 -18.71 -20.02
CA ASN A 101 2.68 -17.75 -20.44
C ASN A 101 2.08 -16.69 -21.35
N THR A 102 2.38 -15.43 -21.06
CA THR A 102 2.12 -14.30 -21.94
C THR A 102 3.37 -13.97 -22.74
N GLN A 103 3.21 -13.84 -24.05
CA GLN A 103 4.27 -13.43 -24.94
C GLN A 103 4.45 -11.91 -24.84
N VAL A 104 5.57 -11.47 -24.26
CA VAL A 104 5.95 -10.04 -24.17
C VAL A 104 7.05 -9.78 -25.18
N ARG A 105 6.82 -8.79 -26.05
CA ARG A 105 7.81 -8.34 -27.03
C ARG A 105 8.79 -7.37 -26.35
N VAL A 106 10.06 -7.77 -26.21
CA VAL A 106 11.10 -6.98 -25.55
C VAL A 106 12.07 -6.41 -26.59
N ARG A 107 12.42 -5.12 -26.44
CA ARG A 107 13.45 -4.44 -27.25
C ARG A 107 14.75 -4.34 -26.44
N GLY A 108 15.87 -4.86 -26.93
CA GLY A 108 17.20 -4.66 -26.34
C GLY A 108 17.63 -5.68 -25.27
N ALA A 109 18.94 -5.95 -25.23
CA ALA A 109 19.51 -7.07 -24.48
C ALA A 109 19.83 -6.78 -23.00
N GLY A 110 19.78 -5.53 -22.53
CA GLY A 110 20.24 -5.14 -21.19
C GLY A 110 19.31 -5.53 -20.02
N LEU A 111 19.90 -6.01 -18.91
CA LEU A 111 19.20 -6.48 -17.70
C LEU A 111 18.45 -5.35 -16.97
N LEU A 112 19.03 -4.16 -16.87
CA LEU A 112 18.42 -2.98 -16.26
C LEU A 112 17.16 -2.53 -17.02
N SER A 113 17.23 -2.58 -18.36
CA SER A 113 16.11 -2.28 -19.25
C SER A 113 14.95 -3.29 -19.11
N ARG A 114 15.26 -4.55 -18.76
CA ARG A 114 14.25 -5.57 -18.46
C ARG A 114 13.60 -5.33 -17.09
N LEU A 115 14.37 -4.95 -16.07
CA LEU A 115 13.88 -4.61 -14.73
C LEU A 115 13.02 -3.35 -14.71
N LEU A 116 13.50 -2.27 -15.33
CA LEU A 116 12.75 -1.01 -15.42
C LEU A 116 11.43 -1.18 -16.17
N ARG A 117 11.34 -2.05 -17.19
CA ARG A 117 10.07 -2.32 -17.88
C ARG A 117 9.12 -3.27 -17.17
N LEU A 118 9.62 -4.11 -16.26
CA LEU A 118 8.77 -4.89 -15.35
C LEU A 118 8.09 -3.96 -14.34
N LEU A 119 8.77 -2.91 -13.90
CA LEU A 119 8.25 -1.89 -12.99
C LEU A 119 7.38 -0.83 -13.70
N PHE A 120 7.81 -0.35 -14.86
CA PHE A 120 7.15 0.71 -15.64
C PHE A 120 6.56 0.14 -16.92
N ARG A 121 5.28 -0.23 -16.86
CA ARG A 121 4.49 -0.67 -18.01
C ARG A 121 4.12 0.57 -18.84
N ALA A 122 5.05 1.06 -19.66
CA ALA A 122 4.70 1.99 -20.73
C ALA A 122 3.84 1.26 -21.76
N ASP A 123 2.71 1.86 -22.15
CA ASP A 123 1.81 1.32 -23.17
C ASP A 123 2.60 0.96 -24.44
N THR A 124 2.49 -0.30 -24.87
CA THR A 124 3.28 -0.82 -25.98
C THR A 124 2.55 -0.56 -27.27
N ASP A 125 3.12 0.32 -28.10
CA ASP A 125 2.67 0.55 -29.47
C ASP A 125 2.62 -0.76 -30.27
N ILE A 126 1.44 -1.06 -30.81
CA ILE A 126 1.09 -2.32 -31.47
C ILE A 126 1.85 -2.51 -32.80
N HIS A 127 2.47 -1.45 -33.35
CA HIS A 127 3.00 -1.43 -34.71
C HIS A 127 4.46 -1.87 -34.88
N GLN A 128 5.15 -2.36 -33.86
CA GLN A 128 6.58 -2.70 -33.98
C GLN A 128 6.84 -4.21 -34.17
N THR A 129 7.32 -4.58 -35.36
CA THR A 129 7.47 -5.96 -35.86
C THR A 129 8.81 -6.63 -35.56
N ARG A 130 9.79 -5.95 -34.95
CA ARG A 130 11.17 -6.46 -34.73
C ARG A 130 11.58 -6.70 -33.28
N ALA A 131 10.62 -6.99 -32.38
CA ALA A 131 10.92 -7.24 -30.97
C ALA A 131 11.01 -8.74 -30.67
N ALA A 132 12.01 -9.14 -29.87
CA ALA A 132 12.16 -10.53 -29.44
C ALA A 132 10.98 -10.89 -28.52
N VAL A 133 10.28 -11.98 -28.85
CA VAL A 133 9.14 -12.46 -28.06
C VAL A 133 9.68 -13.31 -26.91
N VAL A 134 9.59 -12.79 -25.68
CA VAL A 134 9.92 -13.53 -24.47
C VAL A 134 8.61 -13.98 -23.82
N ALA A 135 8.47 -15.28 -23.59
CA ALA A 135 7.36 -15.83 -22.84
C ALA A 135 7.59 -15.56 -21.34
N VAL A 136 6.82 -14.63 -20.76
CA VAL A 136 6.85 -14.35 -19.32
C VAL A 136 5.57 -14.91 -18.70
N PRO A 137 5.64 -15.66 -17.57
CA PRO A 137 4.47 -16.14 -16.87
C PRO A 137 3.55 -14.98 -16.51
N ARG A 138 2.27 -15.05 -16.90
CA ARG A 138 1.32 -13.95 -16.67
C ARG A 138 1.16 -13.62 -15.19
N TYR A 139 1.34 -14.62 -14.35
CA TYR A 139 1.29 -14.51 -12.89
C TYR A 139 2.30 -13.48 -12.35
N LEU A 140 3.54 -13.48 -12.84
CA LEU A 140 4.61 -12.59 -12.35
C LEU A 140 4.46 -11.14 -12.84
N LEU A 141 3.55 -10.89 -13.79
CA LEU A 141 3.27 -9.54 -14.29
C LEU A 141 2.30 -8.77 -13.39
N ASP A 142 1.62 -9.43 -12.45
CA ASP A 142 0.75 -8.76 -11.49
C ASP A 142 1.51 -8.47 -10.19
N VAL A 143 1.62 -7.18 -9.84
CA VAL A 143 2.33 -6.72 -8.65
C VAL A 143 1.72 -7.31 -7.38
N TRP A 144 0.40 -7.50 -7.38
CA TRP A 144 -0.31 -8.09 -6.23
C TRP A 144 0.10 -9.55 -6.01
N ASN A 145 0.22 -10.33 -7.08
CA ASN A 145 0.65 -11.72 -6.97
C ASN A 145 2.10 -11.83 -6.47
N LEU A 146 2.99 -10.91 -6.88
CA LEU A 146 4.37 -10.88 -6.40
C LEU A 146 4.45 -10.51 -4.90
N LEU A 147 3.66 -9.52 -4.46
CA LEU A 147 3.58 -9.11 -3.07
C LEU A 147 2.99 -10.22 -2.19
N ASP A 148 1.96 -10.90 -2.68
CA ASP A 148 1.33 -12.04 -2.01
C ASP A 148 2.29 -13.22 -1.89
N LEU A 149 2.98 -13.59 -2.97
CA LEU A 149 3.99 -14.64 -2.95
C LEU A 149 5.15 -14.28 -2.01
N GLY A 150 5.62 -13.03 -2.06
CA GLY A 150 6.70 -12.54 -1.21
C GLY A 150 6.35 -12.59 0.28
N SER A 151 5.14 -12.16 0.65
CA SER A 151 4.66 -12.23 2.04
C SER A 151 4.47 -13.67 2.52
N LEU A 152 3.95 -14.57 1.68
CA LEU A 152 3.82 -16.00 2.02
C LEU A 152 5.18 -16.68 2.18
N LEU A 153 6.14 -16.41 1.29
CA LEU A 153 7.49 -16.96 1.39
C LEU A 153 8.22 -16.46 2.64
N LEU A 154 8.10 -15.16 2.95
CA LEU A 154 8.65 -14.57 4.17
C LEU A 154 8.05 -15.23 5.42
N LEU A 155 6.75 -15.49 5.41
CA LEU A 155 6.06 -16.14 6.51
C LEU A 155 6.51 -17.59 6.72
N VAL A 156 6.68 -18.37 5.65
CA VAL A 156 7.24 -19.72 5.72
C VAL A 156 8.68 -19.70 6.22
N ALA A 157 9.50 -18.76 5.75
CA ALA A 157 10.88 -18.62 6.20
C ALA A 157 10.95 -18.30 7.70
N LEU A 158 10.11 -17.38 8.20
CA LEU A 158 10.04 -17.06 9.62
C LEU A 158 9.54 -18.24 10.47
N ALA A 159 8.54 -18.98 9.99
CA ALA A 159 8.09 -20.19 10.66
C ALA A 159 9.20 -21.24 10.74
N ALA A 160 9.95 -21.45 9.65
CA ALA A 160 11.08 -22.39 9.62
C ALA A 160 12.21 -21.97 10.58
N VAL A 161 12.55 -20.68 10.63
CA VAL A 161 13.54 -20.13 11.57
C VAL A 161 13.10 -20.35 13.02
N ARG A 162 11.81 -20.16 13.33
CA ARG A 162 11.27 -20.41 14.68
C ARG A 162 11.32 -21.89 15.06
N VAL A 163 10.93 -22.78 14.16
CA VAL A 163 11.05 -24.23 14.38
C VAL A 163 12.52 -24.63 14.61
N ALA A 164 13.44 -24.09 13.82
CA ALA A 164 14.87 -24.34 14.00
C ALA A 164 15.40 -23.84 15.35
N ALA A 165 14.95 -22.66 15.79
CA ALA A 165 15.33 -22.11 17.10
C ALA A 165 14.82 -22.97 18.27
N ILE A 166 13.60 -23.52 18.15
CA ILE A 166 13.04 -24.46 19.14
C ILE A 166 13.87 -25.75 19.20
N VAL A 167 14.24 -26.32 18.04
CA VAL A 167 15.00 -27.58 17.97
C VAL A 167 16.42 -27.43 18.49
N GLN A 168 17.07 -26.29 18.24
CA GLN A 168 18.46 -26.07 18.64
C GLN A 168 18.61 -25.50 20.05
N HIS A 169 17.51 -25.14 20.71
CA HIS A 169 17.52 -24.39 21.97
C HIS A 169 18.45 -23.15 21.90
N ARG A 170 18.56 -22.53 20.72
CA ARG A 170 19.45 -21.40 20.46
C ARG A 170 18.83 -20.47 19.43
N GLU A 171 19.07 -19.17 19.61
CA GLU A 171 18.69 -18.16 18.62
C GLU A 171 19.43 -18.38 17.29
N VAL A 172 18.69 -18.72 16.24
CA VAL A 172 19.21 -18.85 14.86
C VAL A 172 19.32 -17.50 14.18
N LEU A 173 18.39 -16.59 14.48
CA LEU A 173 18.30 -15.27 13.88
C LEU A 173 18.39 -14.20 14.97
N SER A 174 19.12 -13.12 14.70
CA SER A 174 19.21 -12.01 15.65
C SER A 174 17.80 -11.46 15.98
N PRO A 175 17.53 -11.08 17.24
CA PRO A 175 16.20 -10.64 17.65
C PRO A 175 15.75 -9.41 16.85
N ARG A 176 16.66 -8.48 16.55
CA ARG A 176 16.36 -7.29 15.74
C ARG A 176 15.91 -7.65 14.32
N ALA A 177 16.61 -8.57 13.66
CA ALA A 177 16.25 -9.00 12.31
C ALA A 177 14.87 -9.67 12.27
N GLU A 178 14.52 -10.47 13.27
CA GLU A 178 13.18 -11.07 13.37
C GLU A 178 12.09 -9.99 13.54
N SER A 179 12.32 -8.95 14.36
CA SER A 179 11.39 -7.83 14.50
C SER A 179 11.17 -7.09 13.16
N TYR A 180 12.25 -6.83 12.42
CA TYR A 180 12.14 -6.17 11.11
C TYR A 180 11.40 -7.05 10.10
N ALA A 181 11.67 -8.35 10.07
CA ALA A 181 10.99 -9.28 9.18
C ALA A 181 9.49 -9.40 9.50
N LEU A 182 9.11 -9.45 10.79
CA LEU A 182 7.71 -9.43 11.21
C LEU A 182 7.02 -8.12 10.85
N ALA A 183 7.69 -6.98 11.00
CA ALA A 183 7.14 -5.68 10.61
C ALA A 183 6.84 -5.61 9.11
N VAL A 184 7.78 -6.06 8.26
CA VAL A 184 7.59 -6.14 6.81
C VAL A 184 6.44 -7.09 6.45
N LEU A 185 6.37 -8.24 7.13
CA LEU A 185 5.31 -9.21 6.91
C LEU A 185 3.92 -8.64 7.22
N VAL A 186 3.77 -7.97 8.37
CA VAL A 186 2.50 -7.34 8.76
C VAL A 186 2.07 -6.33 7.70
N ILE A 187 2.96 -5.43 7.27
CA ILE A 187 2.66 -4.45 6.22
C ILE A 187 2.20 -5.16 4.93
N GLY A 188 2.93 -6.19 4.49
CA GLY A 188 2.57 -6.95 3.28
C GLY A 188 1.18 -7.58 3.35
N VAL A 189 0.85 -8.24 4.47
CA VAL A 189 -0.46 -8.88 4.67
C VAL A 189 -1.59 -7.85 4.71
N TRP A 190 -1.37 -6.68 5.31
CA TRP A 190 -2.36 -5.59 5.32
C TRP A 190 -2.56 -4.96 3.94
N VAL A 191 -1.49 -4.76 3.17
CA VAL A 191 -1.56 -4.20 1.81
C VAL A 191 -2.39 -5.08 0.87
N LYS A 192 -2.35 -6.42 1.02
CA LYS A 192 -3.20 -7.35 0.25
C LYS A 192 -4.70 -7.10 0.43
N LEU A 193 -5.14 -6.50 1.54
CA LEU A 193 -6.54 -6.13 1.74
C LEU A 193 -7.01 -5.09 0.69
N LEU A 194 -6.11 -4.22 0.23
CA LEU A 194 -6.39 -3.27 -0.85
C LEU A 194 -6.67 -3.99 -2.17
N ALA A 195 -5.95 -5.08 -2.47
CA ALA A 195 -6.19 -5.88 -3.68
C ALA A 195 -7.61 -6.48 -3.67
N LEU A 196 -8.06 -7.02 -2.53
CA LEU A 196 -9.40 -7.57 -2.36
C LEU A 196 -10.48 -6.47 -2.43
N ALA A 197 -10.19 -5.29 -1.89
CA ALA A 197 -11.06 -4.12 -2.01
C ALA A 197 -11.22 -3.66 -3.48
N GLY A 198 -10.31 -4.05 -4.37
CA GLY A 198 -10.38 -3.81 -5.81
C GLY A 198 -11.64 -4.36 -6.50
N VAL A 199 -12.25 -5.41 -5.93
CA VAL A 199 -13.40 -6.10 -6.53
C VAL A 199 -14.70 -5.30 -6.35
N PHE A 200 -14.83 -4.52 -5.27
CA PHE A 200 -16.05 -3.76 -5.01
C PHE A 200 -16.19 -2.55 -5.93
N ARG A 201 -17.43 -2.25 -6.32
CA ARG A 201 -17.74 -1.11 -7.21
C ARG A 201 -17.38 0.24 -6.62
N ALA A 202 -17.47 0.40 -5.29
CA ALA A 202 -17.22 1.68 -4.61
C ALA A 202 -15.72 2.00 -4.44
N THR A 203 -14.90 0.98 -4.21
CA THR A 203 -13.46 1.11 -3.88
C THR A 203 -12.55 0.75 -5.04
N GLY A 204 -12.96 -0.18 -5.91
CA GLY A 204 -12.16 -0.68 -7.03
C GLY A 204 -11.61 0.38 -7.97
N PRO A 205 -12.45 1.30 -8.49
CA PRO A 205 -11.94 2.39 -9.32
C PRO A 205 -10.94 3.28 -8.57
N LYS A 206 -11.24 3.62 -7.30
CA LYS A 206 -10.38 4.48 -6.48
C LYS A 206 -8.97 3.90 -6.32
N ILE A 207 -8.86 2.59 -6.15
CA ILE A 207 -7.56 1.90 -6.02
C ILE A 207 -6.75 1.96 -7.32
N ARG A 208 -7.42 1.87 -8.49
CA ARG A 208 -6.72 2.02 -9.78
C ARG A 208 -6.24 3.44 -10.03
N VAL A 209 -7.09 4.42 -9.72
CA VAL A 209 -6.72 5.84 -9.78
C VAL A 209 -5.54 6.11 -8.85
N LEU A 210 -5.57 5.59 -7.62
CA LEU A 210 -4.45 5.66 -6.67
C LEU A 210 -3.18 5.03 -7.24
N ARG A 211 -3.26 3.86 -7.89
CA ARG A 211 -2.08 3.25 -8.53
C ARG A 211 -1.48 4.17 -9.60
N ARG A 212 -2.32 4.78 -10.45
CA ARG A 212 -1.87 5.68 -11.51
C ARG A 212 -1.20 6.93 -10.93
N MET A 213 -1.84 7.52 -9.91
CA MET A 213 -1.28 8.61 -9.12
C MET A 213 0.08 8.28 -8.51
N VAL A 214 0.25 7.09 -7.93
CA VAL A 214 1.54 6.65 -7.36
C VAL A 214 2.62 6.54 -8.44
N ILE A 215 2.27 6.04 -9.63
CA ILE A 215 3.24 5.98 -10.75
C ILE A 215 3.66 7.40 -11.16
N ASN A 216 2.70 8.31 -11.32
CA ASN A 216 3.01 9.70 -11.68
C ASN A 216 3.78 10.42 -10.56
N ALA A 217 3.51 10.10 -9.29
CA ALA A 217 4.29 10.58 -8.16
C ALA A 217 5.73 10.04 -8.17
N ILE A 218 5.95 8.79 -8.58
CA ILE A 218 7.30 8.22 -8.75
C ILE A 218 8.03 8.92 -9.89
N GLU A 219 7.36 9.20 -11.01
CA GLU A 219 7.95 9.96 -12.12
C GLU A 219 8.36 11.37 -11.67
N PHE A 220 7.49 12.04 -10.91
CA PHE A 220 7.81 13.32 -10.28
C PHE A 220 8.93 13.22 -9.25
N SER A 221 9.03 12.10 -8.52
CA SER A 221 10.04 11.91 -7.48
C SER A 221 11.46 12.00 -8.03
N VAL A 222 11.70 11.72 -9.32
CA VAL A 222 13.02 11.88 -9.94
C VAL A 222 13.46 13.34 -9.93
N LEU A 223 12.56 14.26 -10.28
CA LEU A 223 12.84 15.70 -10.23
C LEU A 223 13.06 16.17 -8.78
N TYR A 224 12.21 15.71 -7.86
CA TYR A 224 12.36 16.01 -6.44
C TYR A 224 13.71 15.52 -5.88
N LEU A 225 14.09 14.27 -6.19
CA LEU A 225 15.32 13.65 -5.70
C LEU A 225 16.57 14.38 -6.18
N LEU A 226 16.55 14.98 -7.38
CA LEU A 226 17.67 15.76 -7.90
C LEU A 226 17.99 16.96 -6.99
N PHE A 227 16.98 17.75 -6.62
CA PHE A 227 17.15 18.89 -5.71
C PHE A 227 17.37 18.46 -4.26
N TYR A 228 16.62 17.44 -3.83
CA TYR A 228 16.70 16.89 -2.48
C TYR A 228 18.11 16.38 -2.13
N ILE A 229 18.75 15.62 -3.03
CA ILE A 229 20.10 15.11 -2.78
C ILE A 229 21.11 16.25 -2.69
N ALA A 230 21.02 17.25 -3.56
CA ALA A 230 21.92 18.41 -3.56
C ALA A 230 21.83 19.19 -2.23
N ILE A 231 20.61 19.46 -1.76
CA ILE A 231 20.38 20.17 -0.50
C ILE A 231 20.80 19.32 0.71
N ALA A 232 20.54 18.01 0.71
CA ALA A 232 20.95 17.14 1.80
C ALA A 232 22.48 17.05 1.93
N VAL A 233 23.21 17.04 0.82
CA VAL A 233 24.68 17.13 0.82
C VAL A 233 25.15 18.49 1.34
N ALA A 234 24.51 19.58 0.93
CA ALA A 234 24.86 20.93 1.36
C ALA A 234 24.62 21.13 2.87
N LEU A 235 23.48 20.68 3.41
CA LEU A 235 23.20 20.72 4.86
C LEU A 235 24.17 19.83 5.64
N PHE A 236 24.50 18.65 5.12
CA PHE A 236 25.50 17.78 5.72
C PHE A 236 26.86 18.48 5.83
N ALA A 237 27.33 19.10 4.74
CA ALA A 237 28.62 19.78 4.71
C ALA A 237 28.71 20.92 5.72
N VAL A 238 27.61 21.64 5.96
CA VAL A 238 27.57 22.78 6.90
C VAL A 238 27.39 22.34 8.35
N LEU A 239 26.54 21.33 8.60
CA LEU A 239 26.09 20.98 9.97
C LEU A 239 26.75 19.73 10.56
N CYS A 240 27.53 18.96 9.78
CA CYS A 240 28.14 17.71 10.26
C CYS A 240 29.13 17.90 11.42
N ALA A 241 29.87 19.01 11.44
CA ALA A 241 30.92 19.25 12.44
C ALA A 241 30.40 19.80 13.78
N ARG A 242 29.08 20.03 13.91
CA ARG A 242 28.50 20.61 15.13
C ARG A 242 28.37 19.57 16.23
N THR A 243 29.07 19.80 17.34
CA THR A 243 29.03 18.98 18.56
C THR A 243 28.11 19.55 19.64
N ASP A 244 27.55 20.74 19.43
CA ASP A 244 26.83 21.51 20.45
C ASP A 244 25.38 21.05 20.70
N LEU A 245 24.90 20.06 19.95
CA LEU A 245 23.57 19.49 20.08
C LEU A 245 23.68 18.09 20.68
N ASP A 246 22.93 17.82 21.76
CA ASP A 246 22.78 16.48 22.36
C ASP A 246 22.35 15.44 21.31
N TYR A 247 21.62 15.89 20.29
CA TYR A 247 21.28 15.13 19.10
C TYR A 247 21.56 15.95 17.84
N ASN A 248 22.61 15.57 17.09
CA ASN A 248 22.89 16.17 15.78
C ASN A 248 22.17 15.37 14.66
N PRO A 249 21.08 15.91 14.07
CA PRO A 249 20.37 15.26 12.96
C PRO A 249 21.19 15.23 11.66
N TYR A 250 22.33 15.90 11.60
CA TYR A 250 23.21 15.98 10.42
C TYR A 250 24.57 15.31 10.64
N GLY A 251 24.76 14.59 11.75
CA GLY A 251 26.06 13.95 12.08
C GLY A 251 26.46 12.79 11.16
N THR A 252 25.54 12.23 10.37
CA THR A 252 25.86 11.27 9.31
C THR A 252 25.09 11.60 8.05
N MET A 253 25.61 11.18 6.90
CA MET A 253 24.98 11.43 5.60
C MET A 253 23.54 10.90 5.53
N LEU A 254 23.28 9.71 6.08
CA LEU A 254 21.93 9.14 6.13
C LEU A 254 20.99 9.96 7.02
N ARG A 255 21.48 10.45 8.16
CA ARG A 255 20.68 11.32 9.03
C ARG A 255 20.41 12.67 8.37
N SER A 256 21.37 13.21 7.61
CA SER A 256 21.17 14.42 6.81
C SER A 256 20.04 14.26 5.78
N PHE A 257 20.00 13.12 5.07
CA PHE A 257 18.89 12.79 4.19
C PHE A 257 17.55 12.81 4.95
N LEU A 258 17.47 12.08 6.07
CA LEU A 258 16.24 12.03 6.88
C LEU A 258 15.84 13.40 7.43
N GLY A 259 16.79 14.20 7.93
CA GLY A 259 16.56 15.56 8.41
C GLY A 259 16.07 16.50 7.31
N THR A 260 16.68 16.42 6.12
CA THR A 260 16.26 17.19 4.95
C THR A 260 14.85 16.81 4.49
N PHE A 261 14.50 15.53 4.58
CA PHE A 261 13.16 15.05 4.28
C PHE A 261 12.12 15.54 5.31
N GLN A 262 12.50 15.63 6.59
CA GLN A 262 11.65 16.23 7.63
C GLN A 262 11.37 17.72 7.37
N ILE A 263 12.33 18.47 6.80
CA ILE A 263 12.08 19.86 6.36
C ILE A 263 10.99 19.88 5.28
N THR A 264 11.04 18.98 4.28
CA THR A 264 10.00 18.91 3.24
C THR A 264 8.60 18.65 3.80
N LEU A 265 8.51 17.90 4.90
CA LEU A 265 7.25 17.62 5.60
C LEU A 265 6.84 18.73 6.58
N ALA A 266 7.59 19.83 6.66
CA ALA A 266 7.42 20.89 7.66
C ALA A 266 7.41 20.38 9.11
N ALA A 267 8.19 19.31 9.38
CA ALA A 267 8.26 18.63 10.67
C ALA A 267 9.62 18.83 11.39
N SER A 268 10.50 19.66 10.84
CA SER A 268 11.83 19.92 11.41
C SER A 268 11.81 21.07 12.42
N ASP A 269 12.55 20.93 13.51
CA ASP A 269 12.77 22.02 14.47
C ASP A 269 13.65 23.13 13.84
N PRO A 270 13.19 24.40 13.80
CA PRO A 270 13.92 25.50 13.19
C PRO A 270 15.16 25.93 13.99
N THR A 271 15.17 25.65 15.30
CA THR A 271 16.24 26.00 16.24
C THR A 271 17.61 25.41 15.87
N VAL A 272 17.62 24.33 15.09
CA VAL A 272 18.83 23.67 14.60
C VAL A 272 19.62 24.57 13.63
N TYR A 273 18.94 25.48 12.92
CA TYR A 273 19.54 26.28 11.84
C TYR A 273 19.94 27.69 12.27
N GLU A 274 19.27 28.26 13.28
CA GLU A 274 19.34 29.68 13.68
C GLU A 274 20.77 30.21 13.94
N ARG A 275 21.69 29.35 14.35
CA ARG A 275 23.07 29.75 14.67
C ARG A 275 23.97 29.99 13.46
N ASP A 276 23.68 29.38 12.31
CA ASP A 276 24.44 29.62 11.07
C ASP A 276 23.58 30.34 10.05
N ALA A 277 24.00 31.55 9.65
CA ALA A 277 23.29 32.33 8.64
C ALA A 277 23.14 31.58 7.31
N PHE A 278 24.18 30.83 6.90
CA PHE A 278 24.14 30.04 5.66
C PHE A 278 23.21 28.83 5.76
N ALA A 279 23.22 28.11 6.89
CA ALA A 279 22.29 26.99 7.11
C ALA A 279 20.84 27.47 7.17
N THR A 280 20.60 28.60 7.83
CA THR A 280 19.29 29.27 7.87
C THR A 280 18.82 29.65 6.47
N ALA A 281 19.68 30.26 5.66
CA ALA A 281 19.34 30.62 4.28
C ALA A 281 19.01 29.38 3.42
N LEU A 282 19.79 28.31 3.56
CA LEU A 282 19.56 27.06 2.83
C LEU A 282 18.26 26.36 3.28
N TYR A 283 17.95 26.40 4.58
CA TYR A 283 16.70 25.93 5.14
C TYR A 283 15.50 26.69 4.57
N PHE A 284 15.54 28.03 4.55
CA PHE A 284 14.47 28.83 3.96
C PHE A 284 14.32 28.56 2.46
N PHE A 285 15.43 28.50 1.72
CA PHE A 285 15.42 28.20 0.28
C PHE A 285 14.79 26.83 0.00
N TRP A 286 15.20 25.80 0.74
CA TRP A 286 14.64 24.45 0.57
C TRP A 286 13.18 24.38 1.00
N THR A 287 12.78 25.08 2.05
CA THR A 287 11.39 25.14 2.48
C THR A 287 10.53 25.72 1.37
N ILE A 288 10.87 26.90 0.84
CA ILE A 288 10.13 27.53 -0.27
C ILE A 288 10.11 26.61 -1.50
N LEU A 289 11.26 26.07 -1.90
CA LEU A 289 11.35 25.20 -3.08
C LEU A 289 10.52 23.92 -2.90
N SER A 290 10.60 23.26 -1.76
CA SER A 290 9.97 21.95 -1.53
C SER A 290 8.49 22.07 -1.18
N THR A 291 8.10 22.96 -0.27
CA THR A 291 6.71 23.07 0.22
C THR A 291 5.85 23.94 -0.67
N VAL A 292 6.38 25.03 -1.25
CA VAL A 292 5.59 25.94 -2.08
C VAL A 292 5.57 25.46 -3.53
N LEU A 293 6.72 25.13 -4.11
CA LEU A 293 6.79 24.80 -5.53
C LEU A 293 6.55 23.32 -5.80
N LEU A 294 7.36 22.43 -5.22
CA LEU A 294 7.32 21.01 -5.57
C LEU A 294 6.07 20.31 -5.01
N LEU A 295 5.66 20.61 -3.78
CA LEU A 295 4.46 20.02 -3.17
C LEU A 295 3.17 20.53 -3.82
N SER A 296 3.07 21.81 -4.18
CA SER A 296 1.90 22.33 -4.89
C SER A 296 1.80 21.74 -6.30
N LEU A 297 2.93 21.55 -6.98
CA LEU A 297 2.98 20.94 -8.30
C LEU A 297 2.56 19.45 -8.28
N ILE A 298 3.05 18.65 -7.32
CA ILE A 298 2.64 17.25 -7.22
C ILE A 298 1.14 17.15 -6.89
N VAL A 299 0.60 18.01 -6.02
CA VAL A 299 -0.83 18.04 -5.71
C VAL A 299 -1.66 18.39 -6.95
N ALA A 300 -1.19 19.35 -7.77
CA ALA A 300 -1.87 19.70 -9.01
C ALA A 300 -1.92 18.53 -10.01
N ILE A 301 -0.80 17.83 -10.22
CA ILE A 301 -0.74 16.66 -11.09
C ILE A 301 -1.65 15.55 -10.58
N LEU A 302 -1.58 15.24 -9.27
CA LEU A 302 -2.43 14.22 -8.65
C LEU A 302 -3.92 14.58 -8.74
N SER A 303 -4.28 15.85 -8.59
CA SER A 303 -5.67 16.32 -8.72
C SER A 303 -6.21 16.13 -10.13
N TYR A 304 -5.40 16.44 -11.16
CA TYR A 304 -5.78 16.20 -12.55
C TYR A 304 -6.01 14.70 -12.83
N ASP A 305 -5.09 13.84 -12.40
CA ASP A 305 -5.22 12.39 -12.56
C ASP A 305 -6.43 11.82 -11.81
N PHE A 306 -6.78 12.41 -10.67
CA PHE A 306 -7.98 12.03 -9.93
C PHE A 306 -9.24 12.25 -10.77
N GLN A 307 -9.38 13.44 -11.34
CA GLN A 307 -10.57 13.82 -12.10
C GLN A 307 -10.76 12.91 -13.31
N VAL A 308 -9.70 12.74 -14.11
CA VAL A 308 -9.70 11.82 -15.27
C VAL A 308 -9.99 10.38 -14.83
N GLY A 309 -9.40 9.95 -13.72
CA GLY A 309 -9.61 8.63 -13.15
C GLY A 309 -11.05 8.35 -12.74
N VAL A 310 -11.74 9.35 -12.19
CA VAL A 310 -13.16 9.26 -11.78
C VAL A 310 -14.08 9.12 -13.00
N GLU A 311 -13.77 9.79 -14.12
CA GLU A 311 -14.58 9.70 -15.35
C GLU A 311 -14.53 8.30 -15.97
N VAL A 312 -13.36 7.65 -15.97
CA VAL A 312 -13.15 6.32 -16.58
C VAL A 312 -13.39 5.17 -15.57
N ALA A 313 -13.68 5.51 -14.31
CA ALA A 313 -13.79 4.59 -13.17
C ALA A 313 -14.65 3.35 -13.42
N GLU A 314 -15.83 3.50 -14.05
CA GLU A 314 -16.73 2.36 -14.27
C GLU A 314 -16.13 1.36 -15.28
N GLN A 315 -15.48 1.85 -16.33
CA GLN A 315 -14.86 1.00 -17.34
C GLN A 315 -13.67 0.27 -16.75
N GLU A 316 -12.84 0.98 -15.98
CA GLU A 316 -11.70 0.38 -15.32
C GLU A 316 -12.12 -0.68 -14.29
N TRP A 317 -13.17 -0.42 -13.51
CA TRP A 317 -13.70 -1.39 -12.56
C TRP A 317 -14.22 -2.66 -13.27
N LEU A 318 -14.93 -2.53 -14.39
CA LEU A 318 -15.38 -3.69 -15.17
C LEU A 318 -14.21 -4.57 -15.62
N VAL A 319 -13.05 -3.98 -15.95
CA VAL A 319 -11.84 -4.71 -16.30
C VAL A 319 -11.25 -5.44 -15.08
N VAL A 320 -11.18 -4.80 -13.90
CA VAL A 320 -10.73 -5.48 -12.65
C VAL A 320 -11.66 -6.63 -12.31
N PHE A 321 -12.95 -6.35 -12.30
CA PHE A 321 -13.99 -7.28 -11.91
C PHE A 321 -14.04 -8.49 -12.85
N GLY A 322 -13.98 -8.24 -14.17
CA GLY A 322 -13.87 -9.30 -15.17
C GLY A 322 -12.57 -10.10 -15.03
N GLY A 323 -11.44 -9.43 -14.78
CA GLY A 323 -10.16 -10.09 -14.52
C GLY A 323 -10.22 -11.03 -13.31
N TYR A 324 -10.83 -10.58 -12.21
CA TYR A 324 -11.04 -11.36 -11.00
C TYR A 324 -11.96 -12.58 -11.25
N LEU A 325 -13.06 -12.39 -11.98
CA LEU A 325 -13.97 -13.49 -12.33
C LEU A 325 -13.28 -14.54 -13.22
N LEU A 326 -12.47 -14.11 -14.19
CA LEU A 326 -11.69 -15.02 -15.02
C LEU A 326 -10.63 -15.78 -14.21
N LYS A 327 -9.95 -15.12 -13.26
CA LYS A 327 -9.04 -15.75 -12.29
C LYS A 327 -9.79 -16.81 -11.47
N THR A 328 -10.97 -16.47 -10.98
CA THR A 328 -11.83 -17.39 -10.22
C THR A 328 -12.28 -18.59 -11.06
N GLN A 329 -12.71 -18.37 -12.31
CA GLN A 329 -13.08 -19.43 -13.23
C GLN A 329 -11.91 -20.41 -13.47
N ARG A 330 -10.69 -19.88 -13.65
CA ARG A 330 -9.49 -20.71 -13.80
C ARG A 330 -9.20 -21.53 -12.55
N LEU A 331 -9.43 -21.00 -11.35
CA LEU A 331 -9.21 -21.71 -10.09
C LEU A 331 -10.26 -22.81 -9.81
N LEU A 332 -11.52 -22.60 -10.23
CA LEU A 332 -12.56 -23.64 -10.15
C LEU A 332 -12.37 -24.75 -11.21
N GLY A 333 -11.79 -24.39 -12.36
CA GLY A 333 -11.65 -25.28 -13.52
C GLY A 333 -12.88 -25.26 -14.43
N ASP A 334 -12.65 -25.39 -15.73
CA ASP A 334 -13.69 -25.16 -16.74
C ASP A 334 -14.84 -26.17 -16.66
N ALA A 335 -14.56 -27.43 -16.32
CA ALA A 335 -15.60 -28.46 -16.19
C ALA A 335 -16.61 -28.15 -15.07
N VAL A 336 -16.12 -27.69 -13.91
CA VAL A 336 -16.98 -27.31 -12.77
C VAL A 336 -17.81 -26.07 -13.14
N VAL A 337 -17.18 -25.09 -13.76
CA VAL A 337 -17.86 -23.85 -14.16
C VAL A 337 -18.90 -24.10 -15.24
N GLN A 338 -18.65 -24.99 -16.19
CA GLN A 338 -19.63 -25.38 -17.19
C GLN A 338 -20.83 -26.08 -16.56
N ARG A 339 -20.63 -27.02 -15.63
CA ARG A 339 -21.72 -27.67 -14.88
C ARG A 339 -22.59 -26.65 -14.16
N LEU A 340 -21.98 -25.75 -13.38
CA LEU A 340 -22.72 -24.70 -12.67
C LEU A 340 -23.53 -23.81 -13.61
N LYS A 341 -22.99 -23.48 -14.80
CA LYS A 341 -23.69 -22.68 -15.80
C LYS A 341 -24.88 -23.45 -16.40
N VAL A 342 -24.72 -24.74 -16.70
CA VAL A 342 -25.78 -25.59 -17.23
C VAL A 342 -26.90 -25.78 -16.21
N ASP A 343 -26.55 -26.09 -14.96
CA ASP A 343 -27.52 -26.30 -13.87
C ASP A 343 -28.36 -25.04 -13.62
N ASP A 344 -27.74 -23.84 -13.66
CA ASP A 344 -28.46 -22.57 -13.49
C ASP A 344 -29.36 -22.26 -14.69
N LEU A 345 -28.90 -22.54 -15.91
CA LEU A 345 -29.72 -22.39 -17.13
C LEU A 345 -30.93 -23.33 -17.13
N GLN A 346 -30.76 -24.58 -16.68
CA GLN A 346 -31.85 -25.54 -16.52
C GLN A 346 -32.88 -25.05 -15.51
N ARG A 347 -32.45 -24.57 -14.33
CA ARG A 347 -33.35 -23.96 -13.34
C ARG A 347 -34.10 -22.75 -13.87
N CYS A 348 -33.45 -21.90 -14.67
CA CYS A 348 -34.12 -20.77 -15.32
C CYS A 348 -35.15 -21.22 -16.36
N HIS A 349 -34.92 -22.33 -17.05
CA HIS A 349 -35.87 -22.89 -18.01
C HIS A 349 -37.09 -23.47 -17.30
N GLU A 350 -36.90 -24.21 -16.21
CA GLU A 350 -37.96 -24.78 -15.38
C GLU A 350 -38.88 -23.70 -14.75
N MET A 351 -38.33 -22.53 -14.42
CA MET A 351 -39.10 -21.39 -13.87
C MET A 351 -39.90 -20.60 -14.93
N GLY A 352 -40.04 -21.10 -16.16
CA GLY A 352 -40.87 -20.46 -17.19
C GLY A 352 -40.19 -19.29 -17.91
N GLY A 353 -38.85 -19.24 -17.91
CA GLY A 353 -38.06 -18.27 -18.65
C GLY A 353 -37.36 -17.21 -17.79
N PHE A 354 -36.51 -16.42 -18.44
CA PHE A 354 -35.59 -15.44 -17.83
C PHE A 354 -36.34 -14.20 -17.31
N GLN A 355 -37.24 -14.36 -16.33
CA GLN A 355 -37.69 -13.21 -15.54
C GLN A 355 -36.53 -12.80 -14.62
N THR A 356 -35.69 -11.88 -15.09
CA THR A 356 -34.64 -11.30 -14.25
C THR A 356 -35.30 -10.69 -13.00
N PRO A 357 -34.98 -11.16 -11.78
CA PRO A 357 -35.48 -10.55 -10.56
C PRO A 357 -34.72 -9.23 -10.35
N LEU A 358 -35.15 -8.20 -11.05
CA LEU A 358 -34.83 -6.81 -10.76
C LEU A 358 -35.71 -6.42 -9.55
N GLY A 359 -35.24 -6.60 -8.31
CA GLY A 359 -35.86 -5.87 -7.19
C GLY A 359 -35.75 -6.43 -5.77
N GLY A 360 -35.40 -7.70 -5.56
CA GLY A 360 -35.37 -8.28 -4.21
C GLY A 360 -34.08 -7.95 -3.44
N LYS A 361 -34.07 -6.93 -2.58
CA LYS A 361 -32.99 -6.71 -1.61
C LYS A 361 -33.09 -7.76 -0.49
N CYS A 362 -32.09 -8.64 -0.35
CA CYS A 362 -31.94 -9.47 0.86
C CYS A 362 -31.40 -8.61 2.03
N PRO A 363 -32.16 -8.42 3.13
CA PRO A 363 -31.78 -7.50 4.22
C PRO A 363 -30.58 -7.98 5.06
N CYS A 364 -30.33 -9.29 5.14
CA CYS A 364 -29.21 -9.87 5.88
C CYS A 364 -27.83 -9.64 5.21
N LEU A 365 -27.79 -9.12 3.97
CA LEU A 365 -26.55 -8.80 3.25
C LEU A 365 -25.97 -7.43 3.60
N SER A 366 -26.82 -6.49 4.00
CA SER A 366 -26.44 -5.09 4.24
C SER A 366 -25.65 -4.92 5.53
N VAL A 367 -25.92 -5.74 6.54
CA VAL A 367 -25.39 -5.54 7.90
C VAL A 367 -23.95 -6.06 8.03
N CYS A 368 -23.66 -7.26 7.52
CA CYS A 368 -22.31 -7.83 7.62
C CYS A 368 -21.29 -7.16 6.68
N LEU A 369 -21.72 -6.70 5.50
CA LEU A 369 -20.85 -5.97 4.57
C LEU A 369 -20.61 -4.53 5.04
N SER A 370 -21.58 -3.92 5.72
CA SER A 370 -21.44 -2.60 6.34
C SER A 370 -20.36 -2.62 7.43
N VAL A 371 -20.38 -3.56 8.38
CA VAL A 371 -19.43 -3.54 9.51
C VAL A 371 -17.98 -3.77 9.06
N CYS A 372 -17.73 -4.70 8.13
CA CYS A 372 -16.36 -4.97 7.64
C CYS A 372 -15.82 -3.87 6.71
N VAL A 373 -16.69 -3.24 5.90
CA VAL A 373 -16.32 -2.09 5.07
C VAL A 373 -16.16 -0.84 5.94
N CYS A 374 -16.98 -0.63 6.97
CA CYS A 374 -16.87 0.50 7.89
C CYS A 374 -15.59 0.43 8.74
N LEU A 375 -15.14 -0.75 9.19
CA LEU A 375 -13.88 -0.87 9.93
C LEU A 375 -12.65 -0.67 9.04
N SER A 376 -12.65 -1.22 7.82
CA SER A 376 -11.54 -0.98 6.88
C SER A 376 -11.54 0.46 6.36
N VAL A 377 -12.70 1.04 6.10
CA VAL A 377 -12.84 2.44 5.68
C VAL A 377 -12.58 3.39 6.84
N SER A 378 -12.93 3.09 8.10
CA SER A 378 -12.62 3.98 9.23
C SER A 378 -11.13 3.96 9.58
N VAL A 379 -10.43 2.83 9.41
CA VAL A 379 -8.98 2.75 9.62
C VAL A 379 -8.24 3.40 8.44
N CYS A 380 -8.66 3.16 7.19
CA CYS A 380 -8.08 3.82 6.03
C CYS A 380 -8.40 5.33 6.00
N LEU A 381 -9.61 5.75 6.35
CA LEU A 381 -9.96 7.16 6.53
C LEU A 381 -9.29 7.73 7.76
N SER A 382 -9.10 7.00 8.86
CA SER A 382 -8.31 7.50 10.00
C SER A 382 -6.87 7.75 9.58
N ILE A 383 -6.23 6.87 8.81
CA ILE A 383 -4.87 7.10 8.33
C ILE A 383 -4.84 8.25 7.30
N CYS A 384 -5.76 8.27 6.33
CA CYS A 384 -5.82 9.35 5.34
C CYS A 384 -6.24 10.70 5.95
N LEU A 385 -7.07 10.71 6.98
CA LEU A 385 -7.54 11.90 7.69
C LEU A 385 -6.55 12.32 8.77
N CYS A 386 -5.76 11.41 9.36
CA CYS A 386 -4.57 11.77 10.12
C CYS A 386 -3.52 12.40 9.20
N LEU A 387 -3.28 11.84 8.02
CA LEU A 387 -2.37 12.45 7.04
C LEU A 387 -2.91 13.80 6.52
N PHE A 388 -4.22 13.90 6.24
CA PHE A 388 -4.85 15.12 5.74
C PHE A 388 -5.01 16.19 6.83
N VAL A 389 -5.31 15.82 8.07
CA VAL A 389 -5.34 16.73 9.23
C VAL A 389 -3.92 17.15 9.57
N SER A 390 -2.93 16.25 9.60
CA SER A 390 -1.52 16.65 9.74
C SER A 390 -1.08 17.60 8.63
N PHE A 391 -1.56 17.41 7.40
CA PHE A 391 -1.28 18.27 6.24
C PHE A 391 -2.03 19.61 6.30
N SER A 392 -3.29 19.62 6.72
CA SER A 392 -4.09 20.86 6.84
C SER A 392 -3.67 21.66 8.07
N HIS A 393 -3.27 21.01 9.15
CA HIS A 393 -2.76 21.65 10.36
C HIS A 393 -1.33 22.17 10.16
N SER A 394 -0.49 21.51 9.34
CA SER A 394 0.82 22.05 8.95
C SER A 394 0.68 23.23 7.99
N VAL A 395 -0.25 23.18 7.04
CA VAL A 395 -0.53 24.32 6.15
C VAL A 395 -1.12 25.50 6.92
N SER A 396 -2.10 25.29 7.81
CA SER A 396 -2.68 26.37 8.62
C SER A 396 -1.69 26.94 9.65
N LEU A 397 -0.86 26.11 10.29
CA LEU A 397 0.22 26.58 11.16
C LEU A 397 1.31 27.32 10.38
N SER A 398 1.64 26.89 9.16
CA SER A 398 2.62 27.61 8.32
C SER A 398 2.09 28.99 7.92
N VAL A 399 0.81 29.11 7.58
CA VAL A 399 0.20 30.41 7.25
C VAL A 399 0.10 31.30 8.49
N CYS A 400 -0.29 30.75 9.65
CA CYS A 400 -0.32 31.50 10.91
C CYS A 400 1.07 31.96 11.36
N LEU A 401 2.09 31.11 11.25
CA LEU A 401 3.48 31.45 11.59
C LEU A 401 4.08 32.48 10.63
N ILE A 402 3.70 32.46 9.34
CA ILE A 402 4.10 33.50 8.38
C ILE A 402 3.43 34.83 8.72
N VAL A 403 2.16 34.82 9.13
CA VAL A 403 1.43 36.03 9.55
C VAL A 403 1.98 36.59 10.87
N GLU A 404 2.33 35.72 11.82
CA GLU A 404 2.89 36.12 13.11
C GLU A 404 4.33 36.61 12.97
N ALA A 405 5.16 35.94 12.16
CA ALA A 405 6.52 36.41 11.83
C ALA A 405 6.49 37.75 11.07
N ALA A 406 5.53 37.95 10.16
CA ALA A 406 5.32 39.24 9.50
C ALA A 406 4.84 40.33 10.49
N GLY A 407 4.03 39.97 11.49
CA GLY A 407 3.58 40.86 12.56
C GLY A 407 4.71 41.28 13.49
N VAL A 408 5.63 40.37 13.82
CA VAL A 408 6.84 40.66 14.61
C VAL A 408 7.79 41.56 13.81
N TYR A 409 7.99 41.30 12.51
CA TYR A 409 8.81 42.16 11.63
C TYR A 409 8.21 43.57 11.40
N MET A 410 6.88 43.71 11.40
CA MET A 410 6.22 45.03 11.35
C MET A 410 6.42 45.85 12.62
N ARG A 411 6.66 45.20 13.77
CA ARG A 411 6.95 45.89 15.05
C ARG A 411 8.35 46.51 15.08
N GLU A 412 9.27 46.04 14.23
CA GLU A 412 10.65 46.53 14.16
C GLU A 412 10.89 47.63 13.10
N GLY A 413 9.85 48.13 12.44
CA GLY A 413 9.93 49.38 11.67
C GLY A 413 10.76 49.35 10.39
N ASN A 414 11.12 48.17 9.86
CA ASN A 414 11.79 48.06 8.57
C ASN A 414 10.76 47.92 7.43
N GLY A 415 10.75 48.91 6.52
CA GLY A 415 9.79 49.07 5.41
C GLY A 415 9.73 47.94 4.37
N VAL A 416 10.41 46.82 4.59
CA VAL A 416 10.38 45.62 3.73
C VAL A 416 9.12 44.77 4.00
N GLY A 417 8.49 44.91 5.17
CA GLY A 417 7.29 44.13 5.55
C GLY A 417 6.07 44.35 4.65
N TRP A 418 5.91 45.54 4.07
CA TRP A 418 4.78 45.84 3.17
C TRP A 418 4.85 45.12 1.82
N GLN A 419 6.06 44.81 1.33
CA GLN A 419 6.22 44.08 0.07
C GLN A 419 5.90 42.58 0.22
N LEU A 420 6.18 41.99 1.39
CA LEU A 420 5.80 40.60 1.71
C LEU A 420 4.28 40.46 1.86
N LEU A 421 3.63 41.43 2.51
CA LEU A 421 2.16 41.43 2.70
C LEU A 421 1.42 41.62 1.37
N LEU A 422 1.94 42.46 0.45
CA LEU A 422 1.38 42.60 -0.90
C LEU A 422 1.60 41.33 -1.74
N ALA A 423 2.75 40.66 -1.62
CA ALA A 423 3.00 39.41 -2.33
C ALA A 423 2.09 38.27 -1.84
N VAL A 424 1.82 38.20 -0.53
CA VAL A 424 0.90 37.20 0.06
C VAL A 424 -0.57 37.53 -0.25
N ALA A 425 -0.96 38.82 -0.26
CA ALA A 425 -2.32 39.23 -0.61
C ALA A 425 -2.63 39.05 -2.12
N VAL A 426 -1.63 39.19 -3.00
CA VAL A 426 -1.79 38.96 -4.44
C VAL A 426 -1.79 37.45 -4.79
N MET A 427 -1.20 36.59 -3.96
CA MET A 427 -1.25 35.12 -4.14
C MET A 427 -2.45 34.44 -3.45
N GLY A 428 -3.29 35.19 -2.74
CA GLY A 428 -4.47 34.70 -2.02
C GLY A 428 -5.79 34.76 -2.80
N TRP A 429 -5.75 34.91 -4.13
CA TRP A 429 -6.90 34.82 -5.05
C TRP A 429 -6.64 33.81 -6.16
#